data_AF-A0A9E3SM90-F1
#
_entry.id   AF-A0A9E3SM90-F1
#
_cell.length_a   1.000
_cell.length_b   1.000
_cell.length_c   1.000
_cell.angle_alpha   90.00
_cell.angle_beta   90.00
_cell.angle_gamma   90.00
#
_symmetry.space_group_name_H-M   'P 1'
#
loop_
_entity.id
_entity.type
_entity.pdbx_description
1 polymer ?
#
loop_
_entity_poly.entity_id
_entity_poly.type
_entity_poly.pdbx_seq_one_letter_code
_entity_poly.pdbx_strand_id
1 'polypeptide(L)'
;MAEFGAFAITFLLALGIAIVTTPVMIYLGKRFGIVTRVTARRVNEGDTRSLSKLGGGVLFISFTLTILLAQLLPVPRFDPHEPTRLIGLLLGSCVILVVGFIDDKIELSSRVLLLTQLVAAGIAIHFEIFIEGFNNPISGTLTAPWPFAVTVILTLLWIMGMM
;
A
#
# COMPACT_ATOMS: atom_id res chain seq x y z
N MET A 1 -9.86 -8.50 -26.54
CA MET A 1 -9.47 -7.12 -26.90
C MET A 1 -9.94 -6.07 -25.88
N ALA A 2 -11.18 -6.15 -25.39
CA ALA A 2 -11.69 -5.21 -24.36
C ALA A 2 -10.87 -5.24 -23.05
N GLU A 3 -10.48 -6.43 -22.58
CA GLU A 3 -9.69 -6.58 -21.33
C GLU A 3 -8.29 -5.95 -21.44
N PHE A 4 -7.60 -6.15 -22.57
CA PHE A 4 -6.31 -5.51 -22.83
C PHE A 4 -6.42 -3.98 -22.81
N GLY A 5 -7.51 -3.44 -23.35
CA GLY A 5 -7.82 -2.01 -23.28
C GLY A 5 -8.00 -1.53 -21.84
N ALA A 6 -8.72 -2.28 -21.00
CA ALA A 6 -8.91 -1.95 -19.59
C ALA A 6 -7.58 -1.92 -18.81
N PHE A 7 -6.68 -2.90 -19.05
CA PHE A 7 -5.35 -2.90 -18.44
C PHE A 7 -4.51 -1.69 -18.88
N ALA A 8 -4.49 -1.38 -20.18
CA ALA A 8 -3.77 -0.22 -20.70
C ALA A 8 -4.33 1.09 -20.13
N ILE A 9 -5.65 1.25 -20.06
CA ILE A 9 -6.32 2.42 -19.47
C ILE A 9 -5.94 2.57 -18.00
N THR A 10 -6.03 1.49 -17.22
CA THR A 10 -5.70 1.48 -15.79
C THR A 10 -4.25 1.87 -15.56
N PHE A 11 -3.32 1.32 -16.36
CA PHE A 11 -1.90 1.67 -16.31
C PHE A 11 -1.65 3.14 -16.65
N LEU A 12 -2.22 3.64 -17.75
CA LEU A 12 -2.05 5.02 -18.18
C LEU A 12 -2.68 6.02 -17.18
N LEU A 13 -3.81 5.65 -16.56
CA LEU A 13 -4.42 6.43 -15.48
C LEU A 13 -3.48 6.52 -14.27
N ALA A 14 -2.97 5.40 -13.76
CA ALA A 14 -2.03 5.40 -12.65
C ALA A 14 -0.78 6.21 -12.96
N LEU A 15 -0.19 6.01 -14.15
CA LEU A 15 0.99 6.74 -14.59
C LEU A 15 0.72 8.25 -14.69
N GLY A 16 -0.39 8.64 -15.31
CA GLY A 16 -0.79 10.04 -15.47
C GLY A 16 -1.03 10.72 -14.12
N ILE A 17 -1.77 10.08 -13.22
CA ILE A 17 -2.03 10.61 -11.87
C ILE A 17 -0.72 10.72 -11.08
N ALA A 18 0.18 9.74 -11.18
CA ALA A 18 1.48 9.80 -10.53
C ALA A 18 2.35 10.95 -11.05
N ILE A 19 2.44 11.14 -12.36
CA ILE A 19 3.19 12.25 -12.98
C ILE A 19 2.65 13.60 -12.51
N VAL A 20 1.33 13.77 -12.45
CA VAL A 20 0.69 15.02 -12.00
C VAL A 20 0.84 15.25 -10.49
N THR A 21 0.72 14.20 -9.69
CA THR A 21 0.77 14.30 -8.23
C THR A 21 2.20 14.48 -7.70
N THR A 22 3.20 13.98 -8.42
CA THR A 22 4.63 14.09 -8.04
C THR A 22 5.10 15.53 -7.79
N PRO A 23 4.96 16.50 -8.72
CA PRO A 23 5.39 17.88 -8.47
C PRO A 23 4.62 18.53 -7.31
N VAL A 24 3.35 18.18 -7.11
CA VAL A 24 2.54 18.65 -5.97
C VAL A 24 3.15 18.16 -4.66
N MET A 25 3.47 16.87 -4.54
CA MET A 25 4.08 16.31 -3.32
C MET A 25 5.50 16.80 -3.08
N ILE A 26 6.26 17.11 -4.14
CA ILE A 26 7.56 17.78 -4.02
C ILE A 26 7.38 19.18 -3.44
N TYR A 27 6.44 19.96 -3.97
CA TYR A 27 6.13 21.30 -3.48
C TYR A 27 5.68 21.28 -2.02
N LEU A 28 4.72 20.40 -1.67
CA LEU A 28 4.21 20.29 -0.30
C LEU A 28 5.30 19.83 0.67
N GLY A 29 6.15 18.88 0.29
CA GLY A 29 7.25 18.43 1.15
C GLY A 29 8.22 19.56 1.48
N LYS A 30 8.61 20.36 0.47
CA LYS A 30 9.45 21.55 0.66
C LYS A 30 8.75 22.62 1.52
N ARG A 31 7.46 22.88 1.25
CA ARG A 31 6.66 23.87 1.97
C ARG A 31 6.48 23.53 3.45
N PHE A 32 6.27 22.26 3.78
CA PHE A 32 6.10 21.78 5.15
C PHE A 32 7.41 21.38 5.84
N GLY A 33 8.54 21.51 5.15
CA GLY A 33 9.86 21.12 5.68
C GLY A 33 10.04 19.60 5.85
N ILE A 34 9.18 18.80 5.23
CA ILE A 34 9.23 17.32 5.20
C ILE A 34 10.18 16.90 4.07
N VAL A 35 11.46 17.17 4.29
CA VAL A 35 12.55 16.93 3.33
C VAL A 35 13.69 16.16 3.99
N THR A 36 14.50 15.48 3.17
CA THR A 36 15.75 14.87 3.60
C THR A 36 16.75 15.94 4.07
N ARG A 37 17.60 15.58 5.03
CA ARG A 37 18.64 16.44 5.59
C ARG A 37 19.91 15.62 5.77
N VAL A 38 21.05 16.28 5.57
CA VAL A 38 22.36 15.66 5.80
C VAL A 38 22.55 15.40 7.30
N THR A 39 22.88 14.16 7.64
CA THR A 39 23.19 13.71 9.00
C THR A 39 24.50 12.91 8.95
N ALA A 40 25.15 12.66 10.09
CA ALA A 40 26.37 11.83 10.17
C ALA A 40 26.26 10.45 9.49
N ARG A 41 25.05 9.90 9.34
CA ARG A 41 24.75 8.62 8.67
C ARG A 41 24.13 8.77 7.26
N ARG A 42 23.82 9.99 6.82
CA ARG A 42 23.05 10.31 5.60
C ARG A 42 23.75 11.43 4.83
N VAL A 43 24.63 11.04 3.90
CA VAL A 43 25.50 11.93 3.10
C VAL A 43 25.35 11.71 1.59
N ASN A 44 24.31 11.00 1.17
CA ASN A 44 24.07 10.71 -0.24
C ASN A 44 23.52 11.95 -0.96
N GLU A 45 23.61 12.01 -2.30
CA GLU A 45 23.16 13.17 -3.09
C GLU A 45 21.71 13.60 -2.77
N GLY A 46 20.84 12.63 -2.48
CA GLY A 46 19.45 12.91 -2.12
C GLY A 46 19.29 13.67 -0.80
N ASP A 47 20.20 13.50 0.15
CA ASP A 47 20.21 14.24 1.42
C ASP A 47 20.75 15.66 1.23
N THR A 48 21.72 15.83 0.33
CA THR A 48 22.28 17.14 -0.04
C THR A 48 21.29 18.00 -0.81
N ARG A 49 20.40 17.39 -1.61
CA ARG A 49 19.40 18.09 -2.45
C ARG A 49 18.08 18.37 -1.75
N SER A 50 17.92 18.02 -0.47
CA SER A 50 16.69 18.20 0.32
C SER A 50 15.43 17.73 -0.42
N LEU A 51 15.42 16.45 -0.80
CA LEU A 51 14.31 15.80 -1.48
C LEU A 51 13.08 15.68 -0.57
N SER A 52 11.89 15.80 -1.14
CA SER A 52 10.63 15.57 -0.41
C SER A 52 10.52 14.13 0.06
N LYS A 53 10.11 13.90 1.32
CA LYS A 53 9.81 12.55 1.82
C LYS A 53 8.39 12.09 1.49
N LEU A 54 7.54 12.96 0.93
CA LEU A 54 6.12 12.67 0.65
C LEU A 54 5.87 11.77 -0.57
N GLY A 55 6.86 10.98 -1.00
CA GLY A 55 6.74 10.07 -2.14
C GLY A 55 5.65 9.01 -1.94
N GLY A 56 5.46 8.53 -0.70
CA GLY A 56 4.36 7.61 -0.36
C GLY A 56 2.98 8.19 -0.66
N GLY A 57 2.80 9.51 -0.54
CA GLY A 57 1.56 10.20 -0.91
C GLY A 57 1.24 10.12 -2.39
N VAL A 58 2.26 10.20 -3.26
CA VAL A 58 2.09 10.03 -4.70
C VAL A 58 1.58 8.62 -5.00
N LEU A 59 2.19 7.60 -4.41
CA LEU A 59 1.79 6.21 -4.61
C LEU A 59 0.37 5.96 -4.13
N PHE A 60 0.02 6.38 -2.90
CA PHE A 60 -1.30 6.17 -2.35
C PHE A 60 -2.40 6.86 -3.15
N ILE A 61 -2.23 8.13 -3.52
CA ILE A 61 -3.23 8.87 -4.30
C ILE A 61 -3.38 8.26 -5.68
N SER A 62 -2.28 7.93 -6.35
CA SER A 62 -2.32 7.35 -7.70
C SER A 62 -2.98 5.98 -7.69
N PHE A 63 -2.63 5.13 -6.73
CA PHE A 63 -3.26 3.83 -6.55
C PHE A 63 -4.76 3.96 -6.24
N THR A 64 -5.12 4.77 -5.24
CA THR A 64 -6.51 4.91 -4.77
C THR A 64 -7.42 5.50 -5.85
N LEU A 65 -7.01 6.60 -6.49
CA LEU A 65 -7.83 7.20 -7.56
C LEU A 65 -7.94 6.25 -8.75
N THR A 66 -6.86 5.58 -9.13
CA THR A 66 -6.90 4.64 -10.25
C THR A 66 -7.80 3.47 -9.97
N ILE A 67 -7.69 2.81 -8.80
CA ILE A 67 -8.50 1.63 -8.51
C ILE A 67 -9.99 2.00 -8.42
N LEU A 68 -10.33 3.16 -7.86
CA LEU A 68 -11.71 3.67 -7.82
C LEU A 68 -12.26 3.99 -9.21
N LEU A 69 -11.47 4.63 -10.08
CA LEU A 69 -11.87 4.89 -11.47
C LEU A 69 -11.95 3.60 -12.29
N ALA A 70 -11.06 2.64 -12.04
CA ALA A 70 -11.08 1.34 -12.70
C ALA A 70 -12.34 0.52 -12.36
N GLN A 71 -13.01 0.79 -11.23
CA GLN A 71 -14.31 0.20 -10.91
C GLN A 71 -15.40 0.55 -11.95
N LEU A 72 -15.22 1.63 -12.71
CA LEU A 72 -16.16 2.08 -13.75
C LEU A 72 -15.93 1.37 -15.10
N LEU A 73 -14.82 0.64 -15.26
CA LEU A 73 -14.54 -0.10 -16.48
C LEU A 73 -15.41 -1.38 -16.54
N PRO A 74 -15.88 -1.79 -17.73
CA PRO A 74 -16.73 -2.97 -17.90
C PRO A 74 -15.88 -4.26 -17.87
N VAL A 75 -15.28 -4.55 -16.73
CA VAL A 75 -14.46 -5.75 -16.49
C VAL A 75 -15.26 -6.76 -15.65
N PRO A 76 -15.31 -8.04 -16.05
CA PRO A 76 -15.97 -9.09 -15.26
C PRO A 76 -15.34 -9.20 -13.87
N ARG A 77 -16.18 -9.29 -12.83
CA ARG A 77 -15.75 -9.53 -11.45
C ARG A 77 -16.20 -10.93 -11.03
N PHE A 78 -15.25 -11.73 -10.58
CA PHE A 78 -15.50 -13.14 -10.25
C PHE A 78 -15.62 -13.39 -8.75
N ASP A 79 -15.25 -12.42 -7.92
CA ASP A 79 -15.30 -12.51 -6.46
C ASP A 79 -16.35 -11.53 -5.89
N PRO A 80 -17.46 -12.03 -5.30
CA PRO A 80 -18.46 -11.19 -4.65
C PRO A 80 -17.91 -10.36 -3.46
N HIS A 81 -16.82 -10.83 -2.84
CA HIS A 81 -16.19 -10.20 -1.68
C HIS A 81 -15.12 -9.16 -2.06
N GLU A 82 -14.86 -8.97 -3.36
CA GLU A 82 -13.90 -7.98 -3.87
C GLU A 82 -14.16 -6.55 -3.32
N PRO A 83 -15.41 -6.04 -3.24
CA PRO A 83 -15.65 -4.71 -2.66
C PRO A 83 -15.27 -4.61 -1.18
N THR A 84 -15.57 -5.65 -0.39
CA THR A 84 -15.21 -5.72 1.03
C THR A 84 -13.69 -5.69 1.20
N ARG A 85 -12.98 -6.52 0.44
CA ARG A 85 -11.51 -6.57 0.42
C ARG A 85 -10.90 -5.24 -0.02
N LEU A 86 -11.48 -4.59 -1.03
CA LEU A 86 -11.04 -3.27 -1.50
C LEU A 86 -11.19 -2.20 -0.41
N ILE A 87 -12.30 -2.19 0.34
CA ILE A 87 -12.48 -1.27 1.47
C ILE A 87 -11.42 -1.52 2.54
N GLY A 88 -11.18 -2.79 2.89
CA GLY A 88 -10.13 -3.16 3.85
C GLY A 88 -8.73 -2.69 3.43
N LEU A 89 -8.40 -2.88 2.15
CA LEU A 89 -7.13 -2.44 1.57
C LEU A 89 -6.96 -0.93 1.65
N LEU A 90 -7.99 -0.15 1.27
CA LEU A 90 -7.94 1.31 1.30
C LEU A 90 -7.90 1.86 2.73
N LEU A 91 -8.65 1.27 3.67
CA LEU A 91 -8.61 1.66 5.07
C LEU A 91 -7.26 1.35 5.71
N GLY A 92 -6.76 0.13 5.53
CA GLY A 92 -5.45 -0.28 6.05
C GLY A 92 -4.33 0.59 5.49
N SER A 93 -4.27 0.78 4.18
CA SER A 93 -3.25 1.64 3.54
C SER A 93 -3.37 3.12 3.94
N CYS A 94 -4.57 3.63 4.21
CA CYS A 94 -4.76 4.99 4.74
C CYS A 94 -4.15 5.14 6.14
N VAL A 95 -4.36 4.17 7.03
CA VAL A 95 -3.72 4.16 8.37
C VAL A 95 -2.20 4.21 8.24
N ILE A 96 -1.63 3.38 7.37
CA ILE A 96 -0.18 3.33 7.13
C ILE A 96 0.34 4.65 6.57
N LEU A 97 -0.36 5.25 5.60
CA LEU A 97 0.03 6.53 5.03
C LEU A 97 0.04 7.63 6.07
N VAL A 98 -1.03 7.74 6.87
CA VAL A 98 -1.16 8.78 7.89
C VAL A 98 -0.05 8.65 8.93
N VAL A 99 0.18 7.44 9.45
CA VAL A 99 1.25 7.23 10.43
C VAL A 99 2.63 7.44 9.81
N GLY A 100 2.85 6.99 8.56
CA GLY A 100 4.10 7.23 7.84
C GLY A 100 4.41 8.72 7.66
N PHE A 101 3.40 9.54 7.37
CA PHE A 101 3.57 10.99 7.31
C PHE A 101 3.87 11.63 8.66
N ILE A 102 3.32 11.09 9.74
CA ILE A 102 3.66 11.53 11.10
C ILE A 102 5.12 11.14 11.40
N ASP A 103 5.51 9.89 11.12
CA ASP A 103 6.88 9.40 11.30
C ASP A 103 7.92 10.24 10.54
N ASP A 104 7.63 10.60 9.29
CA ASP A 104 8.49 11.43 8.46
C ASP A 104 8.83 12.80 9.08
N LYS A 105 7.93 13.30 9.94
CA LYS A 105 8.04 14.60 10.60
C LYS A 105 8.64 14.53 12.00
N ILE A 106 8.28 13.53 12.81
CA ILE A 106 8.63 13.49 14.24
C ILE A 106 9.42 12.25 14.67
N GLU A 107 9.75 11.33 13.76
CA GLU A 107 10.49 10.09 14.03
C GLU A 107 9.89 9.29 15.19
N LEU A 108 8.85 8.50 14.89
CA LEU A 108 8.13 7.71 15.87
C LEU A 108 8.98 6.55 16.41
N SER A 109 8.71 6.17 17.66
CA SER A 109 9.36 4.99 18.25
C SER A 109 8.96 3.70 17.53
N SER A 110 9.87 2.72 17.47
CA SER A 110 9.62 1.43 16.81
C SER A 110 8.40 0.69 17.36
N ARG A 111 8.02 0.93 18.62
CA ARG A 111 6.80 0.34 19.23
C ARG A 111 5.52 0.88 18.59
N VAL A 112 5.48 2.17 18.27
CA VAL A 112 4.32 2.81 17.62
C VAL A 112 4.19 2.31 16.18
N LEU A 113 5.31 2.18 15.47
CA LEU A 113 5.33 1.63 14.11
C LEU A 113 4.87 0.17 14.10
N LEU A 114 5.33 -0.65 15.04
CA LEU A 114 4.90 -2.05 15.18
C LEU A 114 3.39 -2.16 15.47
N LEU A 115 2.87 -1.34 16.39
CA LEU A 115 1.43 -1.30 16.67
C LEU A 115 0.62 -0.86 15.45
N THR A 116 1.15 0.06 14.65
CA THR A 116 0.51 0.52 13.43
C THR A 116 0.41 -0.60 12.39
N GLN A 117 1.49 -1.35 12.18
CA GLN A 117 1.49 -2.53 11.30
C GLN A 117 0.51 -3.59 11.80
N LEU A 118 0.45 -3.83 13.12
CA LEU A 118 -0.50 -4.76 13.72
C LEU A 118 -1.95 -4.33 13.48
N VAL A 119 -2.27 -3.05 13.66
CA VAL A 119 -3.61 -2.51 13.39
C VAL A 119 -3.97 -2.63 11.91
N ALA A 120 -3.05 -2.28 11.00
CA ALA A 120 -3.30 -2.39 9.57
C ALA A 120 -3.50 -3.85 9.11
N ALA A 121 -2.71 -4.78 9.64
CA ALA A 121 -2.91 -6.21 9.40
C ALA A 121 -4.24 -6.70 9.95
N GLY A 122 -4.64 -6.25 11.14
CA GLY A 122 -5.95 -6.54 11.73
C GLY A 122 -7.11 -6.02 10.87
N ILE A 123 -7.00 -4.81 10.31
CA ILE A 123 -7.96 -4.28 9.35
C ILE A 123 -8.04 -5.19 8.13
N ALA A 124 -6.89 -5.54 7.52
CA ALA A 124 -6.87 -6.41 6.35
C ALA A 124 -7.58 -7.75 6.61
N ILE A 125 -7.24 -8.43 7.72
CA ILE A 125 -7.84 -9.72 8.10
C ILE A 125 -9.35 -9.58 8.36
N HIS A 126 -9.79 -8.49 9.03
CA HIS A 126 -11.20 -8.24 9.29
C HIS A 126 -12.02 -8.08 8.00
N PHE A 127 -11.42 -7.51 6.95
CA PHE A 127 -12.01 -7.35 5.62
C PHE A 127 -11.65 -8.51 4.66
N GLU A 128 -11.45 -9.71 5.20
CA GLU A 128 -11.25 -10.96 4.45
C GLU A 128 -9.98 -11.01 3.58
N ILE A 129 -8.97 -10.19 3.89
CA ILE A 129 -7.64 -10.28 3.29
C ILE A 129 -6.77 -11.16 4.20
N PHE A 130 -6.82 -12.46 3.97
CA PHE A 130 -5.98 -13.42 4.66
C PHE A 130 -5.60 -14.63 3.80
N ILE A 131 -4.52 -15.29 4.18
CA ILE A 131 -3.99 -16.46 3.48
C ILE A 131 -4.82 -17.68 3.89
N GLU A 132 -5.61 -18.20 2.96
CA GLU A 132 -6.46 -19.39 3.16
C GLU A 132 -5.67 -20.71 3.03
N GLY A 133 -4.55 -20.69 2.29
CA GLY A 133 -3.69 -21.85 2.06
C GLY A 133 -2.63 -21.58 1.00
N PHE A 134 -1.90 -22.63 0.61
CA PHE A 134 -0.87 -22.56 -0.42
C PHE A 134 -1.11 -23.57 -1.54
N ASN A 135 -0.84 -23.18 -2.77
CA ASN A 135 -0.75 -24.10 -3.89
C ASN A 135 0.67 -24.62 -4.02
N ASN A 136 0.82 -25.94 -4.18
CA ASN A 136 2.11 -26.53 -4.53
C ASN A 136 2.47 -26.10 -5.96
N PRO A 137 3.61 -25.42 -6.19
CA PRO A 137 3.97 -24.89 -7.51
C PRO A 137 4.33 -25.97 -8.54
N ILE A 138 4.60 -27.21 -8.10
CA ILE A 138 4.96 -28.33 -8.97
C ILE A 138 3.71 -29.13 -9.33
N SER A 139 2.91 -29.54 -8.33
CA SER A 139 1.74 -30.39 -8.55
C SER A 139 0.44 -29.62 -8.77
N GLY A 140 0.41 -28.31 -8.50
CA GLY A 140 -0.82 -27.50 -8.55
C GLY A 140 -1.84 -27.83 -7.47
N THR A 141 -1.52 -28.75 -6.55
CA THR A 141 -2.43 -29.19 -5.50
C THR A 141 -2.48 -28.16 -4.36
N LEU A 142 -3.69 -27.76 -3.99
CA LEU A 142 -3.93 -26.90 -2.83
C LEU A 142 -3.67 -27.68 -1.53
N THR A 143 -3.06 -27.03 -0.54
CA THR A 143 -2.95 -27.57 0.82
C THR A 143 -4.33 -27.84 1.44
N ALA A 144 -4.43 -28.85 2.30
CA ALA A 144 -5.63 -29.05 3.10
C ALA A 144 -5.97 -27.78 3.91
N PRO A 145 -7.26 -27.52 4.21
CA PRO A 145 -7.67 -26.36 5.01
C PRO A 145 -6.92 -26.29 6.34
N TRP A 146 -6.42 -25.11 6.66
CA TRP A 146 -5.69 -24.89 7.91
C TRP A 146 -6.62 -24.49 9.05
N PRO A 147 -6.26 -24.76 10.32
CA PRO A 147 -6.97 -24.19 11.45
C PRO A 147 -7.00 -22.67 11.37
N PHE A 148 -8.14 -22.05 11.74
CA PHE A 148 -8.32 -20.59 11.67
C PHE A 148 -7.23 -19.80 12.41
N ALA A 149 -6.74 -20.30 13.55
CA ALA A 149 -5.65 -19.65 14.26
C ALA A 149 -4.35 -19.59 13.43
N VAL A 150 -4.07 -20.62 12.64
CA VAL A 150 -2.86 -20.69 11.80
C VAL A 150 -2.96 -19.70 10.65
N THR A 151 -4.11 -19.61 9.97
CA THR A 151 -4.31 -18.67 8.86
C THR A 151 -4.17 -17.23 9.33
N VAL A 152 -4.78 -16.87 10.46
CA VAL A 152 -4.72 -15.53 11.05
C VAL A 152 -3.30 -15.18 11.47
N ILE A 153 -2.63 -16.03 12.25
CA ILE A 153 -1.26 -15.76 12.74
C ILE A 153 -0.29 -15.61 11.58
N LEU A 154 -0.35 -16.52 10.60
CA LEU A 154 0.56 -16.49 9.47
C LEU A 154 0.32 -15.25 8.59
N THR A 155 -0.95 -14.90 8.34
CA THR A 155 -1.30 -13.67 7.60
C THR A 155 -0.80 -12.44 8.33
N LEU A 156 -1.04 -12.36 9.64
CA LEU A 156 -0.64 -11.22 10.47
C LEU A 156 0.87 -11.03 10.44
N LEU A 157 1.65 -12.11 10.63
CA LEU A 157 3.11 -12.06 10.54
C LEU A 157 3.59 -11.71 9.13
N TRP A 158 2.91 -12.21 8.09
CA TRP A 158 3.28 -11.91 6.70
C TRP A 158 3.04 -10.44 6.34
N ILE A 159 1.86 -9.90 6.65
CA ILE A 159 1.55 -8.48 6.39
C ILE A 159 2.53 -7.60 7.17
N MET A 160 2.71 -7.85 8.46
CA MET A 160 3.63 -7.05 9.29
C MET A 160 5.09 -7.18 8.83
N GLY A 161 5.52 -8.37 8.39
CA GLY A 161 6.90 -8.61 7.95
C GLY A 161 7.24 -8.01 6.58
N MET A 162 6.25 -7.77 5.74
CA MET A 162 6.41 -7.14 4.41
C MET A 162 6.39 -5.60 4.47
N MET A 163 6.05 -5.03 5.63
CA MET A 163 5.89 -3.60 5.89
C MET A 163 7.12 -2.99 6.54
#